data_AF-A0A2T2ZV34-F1
#
_entry.id   AF-A0A2T2ZV34-F1
#
_cell.length_a   1.000
_cell.length_b   1.000
_cell.length_c   1.000
_cell.angle_alpha   90.00
_cell.angle_beta   90.00
_cell.angle_gamma   90.00
#
_symmetry.space_group_name_H-M   'P 1'
#
loop_
_entity.id
_entity.type
_entity.pdbx_description
1 polymer ?
#
loop_
_entity_poly.entity_id
_entity_poly.type
_entity_poly.pdbx_seq_one_letter_code
_entity_poly.pdbx_strand_id
1 'polypeptide(L)'
;MAFTAIQVLATAGLVATGALAACQASNDGGSGNINDSKLCTTTGQGTYTFAMSDSLTCVPDPSGGMNGCVPTAIFYILDESCNIRGTYQVPDCGVPFVIEENFLTQLLTVKTIDTTPGSSYFKFDYGNGEFVINNNHCDCVDASSGLESADKCKCAFPVDGTVDKRSINFHA
;
A
#
# COMPACT_ATOMS: atom_id res chain seq x y z
N MET A 1 47.28 -48.86 -25.67
CA MET A 1 46.65 -47.53 -25.77
C MET A 1 45.65 -47.42 -24.63
N ALA A 2 45.99 -46.69 -23.57
CA ALA A 2 45.18 -46.57 -22.36
C ALA A 2 44.51 -45.18 -22.35
N PHE A 3 43.18 -45.15 -22.28
CA PHE A 3 42.40 -43.92 -22.20
C PHE A 3 42.16 -43.57 -20.73
N THR A 4 42.70 -42.44 -20.29
CA THR A 4 42.51 -41.89 -18.95
C THR A 4 41.21 -41.07 -18.92
N ALA A 5 40.24 -41.50 -18.11
CA ALA A 5 38.99 -40.77 -17.91
C ALA A 5 39.18 -39.68 -16.84
N ILE A 6 38.97 -38.41 -17.23
CA ILE A 6 38.96 -37.26 -16.34
C ILE A 6 37.55 -37.11 -15.79
N GLN A 7 37.36 -37.32 -14.48
CA GLN A 7 36.10 -37.02 -13.81
C GLN A 7 36.10 -35.59 -13.30
N VAL A 8 35.18 -34.78 -13.82
CA VAL A 8 34.92 -33.41 -13.36
C VAL A 8 33.90 -33.49 -12.21
N LEU A 9 34.33 -33.22 -10.98
CA LEU A 9 33.43 -33.03 -9.85
C LEU A 9 32.77 -31.65 -9.96
N ALA A 10 31.46 -31.61 -10.17
CA ALA A 10 30.65 -30.41 -10.04
C ALA A 10 30.29 -30.21 -8.56
N THR A 11 30.90 -29.21 -7.91
CA THR A 11 30.51 -28.74 -6.58
C THR A 11 29.22 -27.93 -6.69
N ALA A 12 28.10 -28.53 -6.30
CA ALA A 12 26.85 -27.81 -6.09
C ALA A 12 26.99 -26.90 -4.86
N GLY A 13 27.22 -25.61 -5.09
CA GLY A 13 27.16 -24.59 -4.05
C GLY A 13 25.71 -24.38 -3.61
N LEU A 14 25.37 -24.83 -2.40
CA LEU A 14 24.14 -24.42 -1.73
C LEU A 14 24.26 -22.94 -1.38
N VAL A 15 23.66 -22.08 -2.21
CA VAL A 15 23.41 -20.68 -1.85
C VAL A 15 22.24 -20.69 -0.88
N ALA A 16 22.52 -20.62 0.41
CA ALA A 16 21.51 -20.38 1.42
C ALA A 16 21.01 -18.93 1.25
N THR A 17 19.97 -18.75 0.44
CA THR A 17 19.20 -17.50 0.40
C THR A 17 18.47 -17.39 1.73
N GLY A 18 19.06 -16.66 2.69
CA GLY A 18 18.33 -16.21 3.86
C GLY A 18 17.14 -15.39 3.40
N ALA A 19 15.94 -15.98 3.47
CA ALA A 19 14.71 -15.22 3.38
C ALA A 19 14.72 -14.22 4.54
N LEU A 20 15.08 -12.96 4.26
CA LEU A 20 14.71 -11.86 5.13
C LEU A 20 13.19 -11.95 5.23
N ALA A 21 12.68 -12.24 6.42
CA ALA A 21 11.24 -12.21 6.66
C ALA A 21 10.75 -10.85 6.17
N ALA A 22 9.85 -10.85 5.18
CA ALA A 22 9.28 -9.62 4.68
C ALA A 22 8.61 -8.92 5.85
N CYS A 23 8.89 -7.62 6.02
CA CYS A 23 8.23 -6.79 7.02
C CYS A 23 6.72 -6.87 6.77
N GLN A 24 5.94 -7.42 7.70
CA GLN A 24 4.53 -7.72 7.50
C GLN A 24 3.68 -6.79 8.36
N ALA A 25 2.72 -6.11 7.72
CA ALA A 25 1.71 -5.36 8.46
C ALA A 25 0.64 -6.32 9.01
N SER A 26 0.18 -6.03 10.23
CA SER A 26 -0.93 -6.76 10.84
C SER A 26 -2.24 -6.06 10.51
N ASN A 27 -3.29 -6.85 10.25
CA ASN A 27 -4.63 -6.32 10.13
C ASN A 27 -5.14 -5.95 11.51
N ASP A 28 -5.32 -4.66 11.76
CA ASP A 28 -5.85 -4.13 13.02
C ASP A 28 -7.36 -4.36 13.14
N GLY A 29 -7.95 -5.04 12.15
CA GLY A 29 -9.37 -5.24 12.02
C GLY A 29 -10.06 -4.02 11.45
N GLY A 30 -11.37 -3.99 11.54
CA GLY A 30 -12.18 -2.93 10.95
C GLY A 30 -13.48 -3.52 10.45
N SER A 31 -14.57 -2.84 10.76
CA SER A 31 -15.88 -3.17 10.23
C SER A 31 -16.63 -1.88 9.98
N GLY A 32 -17.50 -1.90 8.97
CA GLY A 32 -18.27 -0.74 8.58
C GLY A 32 -17.92 -0.26 7.17
N ASN A 33 -18.51 0.87 6.84
CA ASN A 33 -18.51 1.44 5.51
C ASN A 33 -17.87 2.83 5.55
N ILE A 34 -16.92 3.08 4.66
CA ILE A 34 -16.33 4.41 4.47
C ILE A 34 -17.19 5.17 3.47
N ASN A 35 -18.08 6.03 3.98
CA ASN A 35 -18.86 6.97 3.16
C ASN A 35 -18.07 8.27 2.89
N ASP A 36 -16.82 8.10 2.46
CA ASP A 36 -15.95 9.20 2.05
C ASP A 36 -15.39 8.89 0.66
N SER A 37 -15.89 9.61 -0.34
CA SER A 37 -15.47 9.46 -1.73
C SER A 37 -14.00 9.81 -1.95
N LYS A 38 -13.31 10.44 -1.00
CA LYS A 38 -11.86 10.70 -1.06
C LYS A 38 -11.03 9.45 -0.75
N LEU A 39 -11.58 8.48 -0.01
CA LEU A 39 -10.91 7.24 0.38
C LEU A 39 -11.41 6.02 -0.40
N CYS A 40 -12.64 6.05 -0.91
CA CYS A 40 -13.21 4.96 -1.67
C CYS A 40 -13.57 5.36 -3.10
N THR A 41 -13.39 4.44 -4.04
CA THR A 41 -13.97 4.53 -5.38
C THR A 41 -14.88 3.33 -5.61
N THR A 42 -16.15 3.58 -5.92
CA THR A 42 -17.10 2.54 -6.34
C THR A 42 -16.89 2.25 -7.83
N THR A 43 -15.87 1.46 -8.16
CA THR A 43 -15.45 1.19 -9.55
C THR A 43 -16.17 0.01 -10.22
N GLY A 44 -17.17 -0.59 -9.56
CA GLY A 44 -17.87 -1.78 -10.02
C GLY A 44 -17.26 -3.09 -9.52
N GLN A 45 -17.89 -4.22 -9.84
CA GLN A 45 -17.46 -5.54 -9.36
C GLN A 45 -16.01 -5.88 -9.75
N GLY A 46 -15.32 -6.62 -8.88
CA GLY A 46 -13.98 -7.15 -9.16
C GLY A 46 -12.83 -6.17 -8.89
N THR A 47 -13.09 -5.06 -8.20
CA THR A 47 -12.09 -4.06 -7.85
C THR A 47 -12.11 -3.77 -6.35
N TYR A 48 -10.93 -3.71 -5.74
CA TYR A 48 -10.73 -3.19 -4.39
C TYR A 48 -10.11 -1.79 -4.46
N THR A 49 -10.22 -1.04 -3.37
CA THR A 49 -9.50 0.22 -3.19
C THR A 49 -8.47 0.06 -2.08
N PHE A 50 -7.22 0.39 -2.37
CA PHE A 50 -6.20 0.61 -1.34
C PHE A 50 -6.16 2.10 -1.05
N ALA A 51 -6.43 2.48 0.19
CA ALA A 51 -6.54 3.86 0.61
C ALA A 51 -5.62 4.19 1.77
N MET A 52 -5.21 5.44 1.87
CA MET A 52 -4.45 6.00 2.97
C MET A 52 -5.14 7.27 3.43
N SER A 53 -5.40 7.36 4.73
CA SER A 53 -5.75 8.63 5.38
C SER A 53 -4.57 8.99 6.26
N ASP A 54 -3.96 10.15 6.00
CA ASP A 54 -2.99 10.71 6.90
C ASP A 54 -3.49 12.01 7.52
N SER A 55 -2.90 12.36 8.65
CA SER A 55 -3.12 13.62 9.33
C SER A 55 -1.90 14.01 10.14
N LEU A 56 -1.64 15.30 10.19
CA LEU A 56 -0.66 15.94 11.06
C LEU A 56 -1.41 16.96 11.92
N THR A 57 -1.52 16.66 13.21
CA THR A 57 -2.12 17.56 14.19
C THR A 57 -1.02 18.19 15.03
N CYS A 58 -0.95 19.51 15.04
CA CYS A 58 0.02 20.29 15.81
C CYS A 58 -0.68 21.09 16.92
N VAL A 59 0.00 21.30 18.05
CA VAL A 59 -0.49 22.16 19.13
C VAL A 59 0.12 23.56 18.99
N PRO A 60 -0.66 24.64 19.08
CA PRO A 60 -0.13 26.00 19.08
C PRO A 60 0.81 26.25 20.25
N ASP A 61 1.99 26.80 19.98
CA ASP A 61 2.94 27.22 21.01
C ASP A 61 2.69 28.70 21.40
N PRO A 62 2.66 29.05 22.70
CA PRO A 62 2.54 30.43 23.17
C PRO A 62 3.61 31.41 22.64
N SER A 63 4.76 30.92 22.20
CA SER A 63 5.84 31.70 21.58
C SER A 63 5.62 32.02 20.09
N GLY A 64 4.50 31.58 19.51
CA GLY A 64 4.12 31.88 18.13
C GLY A 64 4.51 30.82 17.10
N GLY A 65 4.91 29.62 17.55
CA GLY A 65 5.21 28.46 16.70
C GLY A 65 4.14 27.36 16.77
N MET A 66 4.37 26.25 16.07
CA MET A 66 3.62 25.01 16.24
C MET A 66 4.56 23.97 16.89
N ASN A 67 4.09 23.30 17.94
CA ASN A 67 4.86 22.29 18.66
C ASN A 67 4.07 20.98 18.82
N GLY A 68 4.80 19.88 19.03
CA GLY A 68 4.20 18.58 19.31
C GLY A 68 3.35 18.01 18.18
N CYS A 69 3.75 18.22 16.92
CA CYS A 69 3.04 17.65 15.78
C CYS A 69 3.09 16.12 15.78
N VAL A 70 1.93 15.48 15.67
CA VAL A 70 1.82 14.01 15.64
C VAL A 70 1.34 13.58 14.26
N PRO A 71 2.18 12.95 13.43
CA PRO A 71 1.74 12.33 12.18
C PRO A 71 1.06 11.01 12.47
N THR A 72 -0.06 10.76 11.79
CA THR A 72 -0.73 9.46 11.78
C THR A 72 -1.08 9.10 10.35
N ALA A 73 -0.81 7.86 9.94
CA ALA A 73 -1.24 7.32 8.66
C ALA A 73 -1.90 5.97 8.88
N ILE A 74 -3.11 5.82 8.36
CA ILE A 74 -3.89 4.59 8.42
C ILE A 74 -4.21 4.17 7.00
N PHE A 75 -3.95 2.90 6.70
CA PHE A 75 -4.23 2.27 5.42
C PHE A 75 -5.48 1.41 5.51
N TYR A 76 -6.23 1.37 4.42
CA TYR A 76 -7.44 0.58 4.30
C TYR A 76 -7.40 -0.23 3.01
N ILE A 77 -7.91 -1.45 3.06
CA ILE A 77 -8.40 -2.14 1.87
C ILE A 77 -9.93 -2.15 1.93
N LEU A 78 -10.55 -1.61 0.90
CA LEU A 78 -12.00 -1.46 0.77
C LEU A 78 -12.53 -2.31 -0.38
N ASP A 79 -13.71 -2.88 -0.21
CA ASP A 79 -14.44 -3.53 -1.32
C ASP A 79 -15.11 -2.51 -2.26
N GLU A 80 -15.73 -3.01 -3.33
CA GLU A 80 -16.42 -2.18 -4.32
C GLU A 80 -17.60 -1.38 -3.76
N SER A 81 -18.09 -1.75 -2.58
CA SER A 81 -19.16 -1.08 -1.85
C SER A 81 -18.63 -0.18 -0.72
N CYS A 82 -17.33 0.07 -0.67
CA CYS A 82 -16.65 0.85 0.35
C CYS A 82 -16.70 0.26 1.77
N ASN A 83 -16.91 -1.06 1.89
CA ASN A 83 -16.78 -1.72 3.19
C ASN A 83 -15.32 -2.03 3.47
N ILE A 84 -14.93 -1.87 4.74
CA ILE A 84 -13.57 -2.17 5.19
C ILE A 84 -13.35 -3.68 5.17
N ARG A 85 -12.32 -4.12 4.43
CA ARG A 85 -11.81 -5.49 4.40
C ARG A 85 -10.62 -5.67 5.33
N GLY A 86 -9.81 -4.62 5.49
CA GLY A 86 -8.72 -4.58 6.46
C GLY A 86 -8.25 -3.16 6.71
N THR A 87 -7.68 -2.95 7.89
CA THR A 87 -7.04 -1.69 8.31
C THR A 87 -5.62 -1.98 8.75
N TYR A 88 -4.68 -1.11 8.39
CA TYR A 88 -3.26 -1.33 8.63
C TYR A 88 -2.56 -0.04 9.02
N GLN A 89 -1.47 -0.20 9.77
CA GLN A 89 -0.49 0.85 10.02
C GLN A 89 0.86 0.47 9.42
N VAL A 90 1.75 1.45 9.31
CA VAL A 90 3.15 1.16 8.95
C VAL A 90 3.77 0.36 10.10
N PRO A 91 4.26 -0.86 9.85
CA PRO A 91 4.90 -1.67 10.89
C PRO A 91 6.22 -1.04 11.35
N ASP A 92 6.71 -1.44 12.53
CA ASP A 92 7.95 -0.91 13.11
C ASP A 92 9.20 -1.14 12.23
N CYS A 93 9.17 -2.15 11.37
CA CYS A 93 10.24 -2.41 10.40
C CYS A 93 10.20 -1.49 9.17
N GLY A 94 9.21 -0.60 9.08
CA GLY A 94 9.11 0.46 8.09
C GLY A 94 8.67 -0.02 6.71
N VAL A 95 9.15 0.68 5.67
CA VAL A 95 8.82 0.45 4.26
C VAL A 95 10.08 -0.06 3.53
N PRO A 96 9.99 -1.11 2.68
CA PRO A 96 8.77 -1.78 2.23
C PRO A 96 8.19 -2.76 3.24
N PHE A 97 6.87 -2.94 3.18
CA PHE A 97 6.16 -3.97 3.94
C PHE A 97 5.09 -4.66 3.09
N VAL A 98 4.63 -5.82 3.56
CA VAL A 98 3.66 -6.67 2.88
C VAL A 98 2.37 -6.77 3.69
N ILE A 99 1.26 -6.87 2.97
CA ILE A 99 -0.06 -7.18 3.49
C ILE A 99 -0.47 -8.52 2.85
N GLU A 100 -0.71 -9.51 3.71
CA GLU A 100 -1.18 -10.84 3.33
C GLU A 100 -2.53 -11.09 3.98
N GLU A 101 -3.54 -11.38 3.16
CA GLU A 101 -4.92 -11.54 3.61
C GLU A 101 -5.60 -12.66 2.84
N ASN A 102 -6.54 -13.34 3.49
CA ASN A 102 -7.28 -14.43 2.86
C ASN A 102 -8.23 -13.97 1.72
N PHE A 103 -8.61 -12.69 1.70
CA PHE A 103 -9.46 -12.10 0.65
C PHE A 103 -8.65 -11.51 -0.51
N LEU A 104 -7.32 -11.46 -0.39
CA LEU A 104 -6.42 -11.09 -1.47
C LEU A 104 -5.94 -12.37 -2.16
N THR A 105 -5.94 -12.36 -3.49
CA THR A 105 -5.45 -13.50 -4.28
C THR A 105 -3.93 -13.54 -4.38
N GLN A 106 -3.27 -12.40 -4.17
CA GLN A 106 -1.83 -12.19 -4.26
C GLN A 106 -1.35 -11.29 -3.11
N LEU A 107 -0.03 -11.24 -2.88
CA LEU A 107 0.55 -10.39 -1.85
C LEU A 107 0.51 -8.91 -2.29
N LEU A 108 0.05 -8.02 -1.40
CA LEU A 108 0.15 -6.58 -1.61
C LEU A 108 1.45 -6.09 -0.95
N THR A 109 2.34 -5.45 -1.71
CA THR A 109 3.62 -4.94 -1.18
C THR A 109 3.67 -3.43 -1.27
N VAL A 110 3.59 -2.74 -0.13
CA VAL A 110 3.78 -1.29 -0.06
C VAL A 110 5.28 -0.98 -0.17
N LYS A 111 5.65 -0.16 -1.15
CA LYS A 111 7.05 0.15 -1.52
C LYS A 111 7.52 1.51 -1.04
N THR A 112 6.60 2.47 -0.99
CA THR A 112 6.93 3.87 -0.68
C THR A 112 5.71 4.52 -0.05
N ILE A 113 5.94 5.34 0.97
CA ILE A 113 4.95 6.19 1.62
C ILE A 113 5.61 7.55 1.84
N ASP A 114 4.89 8.62 1.53
CA ASP A 114 5.17 9.99 1.92
C ASP A 114 3.90 10.54 2.58
N THR A 115 4.04 11.13 3.76
CA THR A 115 2.95 11.73 4.55
C THR A 115 3.20 13.21 4.78
N THR A 116 4.05 13.81 3.95
CA THR A 116 4.34 15.24 4.00
C THR A 116 3.06 16.01 3.67
N PRO A 117 2.59 16.89 4.57
CA PRO A 117 1.43 17.76 4.37
C PRO A 117 1.34 18.39 2.98
N GLY A 118 0.25 18.10 2.25
CA GLY A 118 -0.04 18.66 0.94
C GLY A 118 0.72 17.99 -0.22
N SER A 119 1.45 16.92 0.06
CA SER A 119 2.17 16.13 -0.95
C SER A 119 2.18 14.64 -0.64
N SER A 120 1.17 14.15 0.07
CA SER A 120 1.09 12.73 0.43
C SER A 120 1.04 11.81 -0.77
N TYR A 121 1.67 10.64 -0.62
CA TYR A 121 1.93 9.72 -1.70
C TYR A 121 2.10 8.30 -1.17
N PHE A 122 1.67 7.30 -1.94
CA PHE A 122 2.13 5.94 -1.74
C PHE A 122 2.32 5.19 -3.06
N LYS A 123 3.11 4.12 -2.99
CA LYS A 123 3.35 3.18 -4.08
C LYS A 123 3.26 1.75 -3.58
N PHE A 124 2.60 0.88 -4.33
CA PHE A 124 2.51 -0.53 -3.98
C PHE A 124 2.47 -1.45 -5.21
N ASP A 125 2.91 -2.69 -5.02
CA ASP A 125 2.75 -3.77 -5.98
C ASP A 125 1.54 -4.63 -5.56
N TYR A 126 0.74 -5.04 -6.54
CA TYR A 126 -0.27 -6.09 -6.36
C TYR A 126 -0.37 -6.94 -7.61
N GLY A 127 -0.16 -8.24 -7.45
CA GLY A 127 -0.07 -9.18 -8.56
C GLY A 127 0.99 -8.82 -9.59
N ASN A 128 0.57 -8.59 -10.85
CA ASN A 128 1.49 -8.19 -11.93
C ASN A 128 1.56 -6.67 -12.18
N GLY A 129 0.94 -5.86 -11.32
CA GLY A 129 0.87 -4.41 -11.44
C GLY A 129 1.61 -3.64 -10.35
N GLU A 130 2.11 -2.46 -10.71
CA GLU A 130 2.58 -1.42 -9.78
C GLU A 130 1.58 -0.25 -9.82
N PHE A 131 1.16 0.21 -8.65
CA PHE A 131 0.14 1.24 -8.46
C PHE A 131 0.75 2.44 -7.76
N VAL A 132 0.52 3.62 -8.33
CA VAL A 132 1.21 4.87 -8.00
C VAL A 132 0.23 6.02 -8.10
N ILE A 133 0.17 6.90 -7.09
CA ILE A 133 -0.60 8.16 -7.13
C ILE A 133 -0.31 8.96 -8.40
N ASN A 134 -1.34 9.56 -9.00
CA ASN A 134 -1.33 10.24 -10.31
C ASN A 134 -1.13 9.31 -11.51
N ASN A 135 -1.22 8.00 -11.31
CA ASN A 135 -1.27 7.00 -12.37
C ASN A 135 -2.30 5.91 -11.99
N ASN A 136 -2.77 5.11 -12.95
CA ASN A 136 -3.64 3.95 -12.67
C ASN A 136 -4.90 4.26 -11.82
N HIS A 137 -5.54 5.43 -12.03
CA HIS A 137 -6.71 5.87 -11.23
C HIS A 137 -6.44 6.02 -9.72
N CYS A 138 -5.18 6.28 -9.38
CA CYS A 138 -4.80 6.66 -8.05
C CYS A 138 -4.85 8.18 -7.87
N ASP A 139 -5.49 8.64 -6.80
CA ASP A 139 -5.69 10.05 -6.50
C ASP A 139 -5.33 10.35 -5.04
N CYS A 140 -4.83 11.56 -4.80
CA CYS A 140 -4.60 12.11 -3.46
C CYS A 140 -5.19 13.50 -3.42
N VAL A 141 -6.05 13.73 -2.43
CA VAL A 141 -6.75 14.99 -2.27
C VAL A 141 -6.53 15.55 -0.88
N ASP A 142 -6.37 16.87 -0.84
CA ASP A 142 -6.34 17.61 0.41
C ASP A 142 -7.68 17.44 1.15
N ALA A 143 -7.56 17.06 2.41
CA ALA A 143 -8.63 16.89 3.37
C ALA A 143 -8.40 17.72 4.65
N SER A 144 -7.44 18.65 4.61
CA SER A 144 -7.08 19.52 5.72
C SER A 144 -8.26 20.36 6.19
N SER A 145 -8.32 20.60 7.51
CA SER A 145 -9.33 21.46 8.10
C SER A 145 -8.82 22.16 9.35
N GLY A 146 -9.03 23.48 9.44
CA GLY A 146 -8.57 24.27 10.58
C GLY A 146 -7.05 24.23 10.76
N LEU A 147 -6.59 23.60 11.86
CA LEU A 147 -5.17 23.43 12.20
C LEU A 147 -4.65 22.01 11.89
N GLU A 148 -5.52 21.14 11.38
CA GLU A 148 -5.17 19.78 10.98
C GLU A 148 -4.83 19.79 9.50
N SER A 149 -3.59 19.38 9.18
CA SER A 149 -3.25 19.02 7.81
C SER A 149 -3.60 17.56 7.61
N ALA A 150 -4.34 17.21 6.57
CA ALA A 150 -4.72 15.84 6.30
C ALA A 150 -4.84 15.62 4.80
N ASP A 151 -4.26 14.54 4.30
CA ASP A 151 -4.44 14.10 2.91
C ASP A 151 -5.13 12.73 2.89
N LYS A 152 -5.92 12.54 1.83
CA LYS A 152 -6.62 11.27 1.58
C LYS A 152 -6.24 10.77 0.21
N CYS A 153 -5.58 9.63 0.19
CA CYS A 153 -5.07 8.99 -0.99
C CYS A 153 -5.79 7.67 -1.23
N LYS A 154 -6.02 7.32 -2.50
CA LYS A 154 -6.66 6.06 -2.88
C LYS A 154 -6.17 5.57 -4.22
N CYS A 155 -6.20 4.26 -4.40
CA CYS A 155 -5.91 3.55 -5.64
C CYS A 155 -6.89 2.40 -5.81
N ALA A 156 -7.57 2.33 -6.94
CA ALA A 156 -8.32 1.14 -7.33
C ALA A 156 -7.36 0.07 -7.88
N PHE A 157 -7.59 -1.21 -7.53
CA PHE A 157 -6.81 -2.35 -8.03
C PHE A 157 -7.69 -3.59 -8.22
N PRO A 158 -7.38 -4.47 -9.18
CA PRO A 158 -8.24 -5.62 -9.49
C PRO A 158 -8.08 -6.72 -8.43
N VAL A 159 -9.18 -7.37 -8.05
CA VAL A 159 -9.20 -8.41 -7.01
C VAL A 159 -8.38 -9.66 -7.40
N ASP A 160 -8.30 -9.96 -8.70
CA ASP A 160 -7.53 -11.09 -9.24
C ASP A 160 -6.02 -10.78 -9.40
N GLY A 161 -5.62 -9.53 -9.18
CA GLY A 161 -4.25 -9.05 -9.35
C GLY A 161 -3.72 -9.09 -10.78
N THR A 162 -4.62 -9.17 -11.78
CA THR A 162 -4.26 -9.11 -13.19
C THR A 162 -4.54 -7.71 -13.73
N VAL A 163 -3.47 -6.98 -14.06
CA VAL A 163 -3.54 -5.69 -14.74
C VAL A 163 -3.40 -5.92 -16.24
N ASP A 164 -4.51 -5.81 -16.97
CA ASP A 164 -4.47 -5.81 -18.43
C ASP A 164 -3.75 -4.56 -18.93
N LYS A 165 -2.64 -4.75 -19.65
CA LYS A 165 -1.82 -3.65 -20.22
C LYS A 165 -2.57 -2.83 -21.28
N ARG A 166 -3.79 -3.22 -21.64
CA ARG A 166 -4.66 -2.47 -22.55
C ARG A 166 -5.83 -1.93 -21.75
N SER A 167 -5.67 -0.70 -21.26
CA SER A 167 -6.75 0.19 -20.82
C SER A 167 -7.75 -0.46 -19.87
N ILE A 168 -7.52 -0.33 -18.57
CA ILE A 168 -8.62 -0.43 -17.62
C ILE A 168 -9.53 0.78 -17.88
N ASN A 169 -10.53 0.59 -18.74
CA ASN A 169 -11.60 1.56 -18.94
C ASN A 169 -12.57 1.37 -17.77
N PHE A 170 -12.29 2.05 -16.67
CA PHE A 170 -13.30 2.25 -15.65
C PHE A 170 -14.27 3.32 -16.18
N HIS A 171 -15.51 2.92 -16.44
CA HIS A 171 -16.57 3.85 -16.77
C HIS A 171 -16.80 4.76 -15.55
N ALA A 172 -16.45 6.04 -15.71
CA ALA A 172 -16.76 7.12 -14.78
C ALA A 172 -18.25 7.45 -14.76
#